data_AF-A0A800KL14-F1
#
_entry.id   AF-A0A800KL14-F1
#
_cell.length_a   1.000
_cell.length_b   1.000
_cell.length_c   1.000
_cell.angle_alpha   90.00
_cell.angle_beta   90.00
_cell.angle_gamma   90.00
#
_symmetry.space_group_name_H-M   'P 1'
#
loop_
_entity.id
_entity.type
_entity.pdbx_description
1 polymer ?
#
loop_
_entity_poly.entity_id
_entity_poly.type
_entity_poly.pdbx_seq_one_letter_code
_entity_poly.pdbx_strand_id
1 'polypeptide(L)'
;MGHVYTRMQRYGEGLQVDQELARLMPENATVQYNLACSLALVGRIDPALDALECAVSLGYDDPDHLLEDEDMRALWNEPRLRELVRLMQRLPAEPPTGC
;
A
#
# COMPACT_ATOMS: atom_id res chain seq x y z
N MET A 1 7.64 -25.05 -13.69
CA MET A 1 8.80 -24.47 -12.97
C MET A 1 9.31 -23.24 -13.71
N GLY A 2 8.70 -22.05 -13.50
CA GLY A 2 9.12 -20.86 -14.26
C GLY A 2 8.45 -19.54 -13.88
N HIS A 3 7.79 -19.43 -12.72
CA HIS A 3 6.99 -18.23 -12.40
C HIS A 3 7.66 -17.28 -11.39
N VAL A 4 8.69 -17.75 -10.67
CA VAL A 4 9.29 -16.98 -9.56
C VAL A 4 10.21 -15.86 -10.08
N TYR A 5 10.94 -16.10 -11.17
CA TYR A 5 11.87 -15.10 -11.73
C TYR A 5 11.17 -13.94 -12.44
N THR A 6 10.07 -14.19 -13.15
CA THR A 6 9.31 -13.14 -13.85
C THR A 6 8.62 -12.17 -12.88
N ARG A 7 8.23 -12.65 -11.70
CA ARG A 7 7.63 -11.81 -10.65
C ARG A 7 8.66 -10.85 -10.04
N MET A 8 9.80 -11.36 -9.59
CA MET A 8 10.87 -10.54 -8.99
C MET A 8 11.42 -9.46 -9.93
N GLN A 9 11.58 -9.75 -11.22
CA GLN A 9 12.06 -8.76 -12.18
C GLN A 9 11.02 -7.65 -12.46
N ARG A 10 9.72 -8.01 -12.48
CA ARG A 10 8.62 -7.05 -12.68
C ARG A 10 8.35 -6.19 -11.46
N TYR A 11 8.65 -6.66 -10.24
CA TYR A 11 8.49 -5.85 -9.03
C TYR A 11 9.49 -4.70 -8.96
N GLY A 12 10.72 -4.90 -9.44
CA GLY A 12 11.71 -3.83 -9.53
C GLY A 12 11.30 -2.73 -10.52
N GLU A 13 10.81 -3.11 -11.71
CA GLU A 13 10.30 -2.17 -12.70
C GLU A 13 9.01 -1.48 -12.23
N GLY A 14 8.09 -2.23 -11.60
CA GLY A 14 6.86 -1.70 -11.02
C GLY A 14 7.13 -0.68 -9.92
N LEU A 15 8.06 -0.98 -9.00
CA LEU A 15 8.46 -0.05 -7.96
C LEU A 15 8.98 1.28 -8.51
N GLN A 16 9.79 1.25 -9.57
CA GLN A 16 10.32 2.48 -10.15
C GLN A 16 9.20 3.35 -10.75
N VAL A 17 8.23 2.72 -11.42
CA VAL A 17 7.05 3.41 -11.96
C VAL A 17 6.19 3.99 -10.83
N ASP A 18 5.89 3.21 -9.79
CA ASP A 18 5.08 3.67 -8.66
C ASP A 18 5.78 4.80 -7.88
N GLN A 19 7.11 4.77 -7.76
CA GLN A 19 7.87 5.88 -7.18
C GLN A 19 7.78 7.16 -8.01
N GLU A 20 7.79 7.05 -9.34
CA GLU A 20 7.62 8.20 -10.22
C GLU A 20 6.18 8.73 -10.15
N LEU A 21 5.18 7.85 -10.16
CA LEU A 21 3.78 8.21 -9.99
C LEU A 21 3.53 8.88 -8.64
N ALA A 22 4.09 8.38 -7.54
CA ALA A 22 3.97 8.99 -6.22
C ALA A 22 4.65 10.35 -6.13
N ARG A 23 5.68 10.62 -6.95
CA ARG A 23 6.27 11.96 -7.09
C ARG A 23 5.39 12.91 -7.89
N LEU A 24 4.72 12.40 -8.92
CA LEU A 24 3.83 13.20 -9.77
C LEU A 24 2.46 13.45 -9.12
N MET A 25 1.98 12.51 -8.32
CA MET A 25 0.67 12.50 -7.67
C MET A 25 0.80 12.11 -6.19
N PRO A 26 1.48 12.92 -5.37
CA PRO A 26 1.72 12.60 -3.96
C PRO A 26 0.44 12.54 -3.13
N GLU A 27 -0.62 13.24 -3.56
CA GLU A 27 -1.91 13.35 -2.87
C GLU A 27 -2.93 12.30 -3.35
N ASN A 28 -2.51 11.32 -4.16
CA ASN A 28 -3.39 10.27 -4.64
C ASN A 28 -3.24 9.01 -3.76
N ALA A 29 -4.30 8.70 -3.01
CA ALA A 29 -4.35 7.55 -2.11
C ALA A 29 -4.05 6.22 -2.81
N THR A 30 -4.60 5.99 -4.01
CA THR A 30 -4.36 4.78 -4.80
C THR A 30 -2.90 4.66 -5.24
N VAL A 31 -2.26 5.76 -5.60
CA VAL A 31 -0.84 5.77 -6.00
C VAL A 31 0.06 5.43 -4.80
N GLN A 32 -0.21 6.01 -3.64
CA GLN A 32 0.52 5.69 -2.41
C GLN A 32 0.32 4.23 -1.97
N TYR A 33 -0.90 3.71 -2.14
CA TYR A 33 -1.20 2.29 -1.88
C TYR A 33 -0.42 1.36 -2.82
N ASN A 34 -0.42 1.63 -4.13
CA ASN A 34 0.33 0.84 -5.11
C ASN A 34 1.84 0.87 -4.82
N LEU A 35 2.36 2.04 -4.43
CA LEU A 35 3.75 2.16 -3.99
C LEU A 35 4.03 1.28 -2.76
N ALA A 36 3.11 1.24 -1.79
CA ALA A 36 3.21 0.36 -0.64
C ALA A 36 3.23 -1.13 -1.04
N CYS A 37 2.36 -1.58 -1.97
CA CYS A 37 2.38 -2.95 -2.50
C CYS A 37 3.74 -3.28 -3.12
N SER A 38 4.21 -2.41 -4.03
CA SER A 38 5.50 -2.58 -4.71
C SER A 38 6.68 -2.64 -3.74
N LEU A 39 6.68 -1.79 -2.69
CA LEU A 39 7.69 -1.79 -1.63
C LEU A 39 7.64 -3.07 -0.78
N ALA A 40 6.45 -3.55 -0.42
CA ALA A 40 6.27 -4.79 0.33
C ALA A 40 6.79 -6.01 -0.46
N LEU A 41 6.51 -6.06 -1.76
CA LEU A 41 6.95 -7.11 -2.67
C LEU A 41 8.47 -7.20 -2.84
N VAL A 42 9.18 -6.07 -2.77
CA VAL A 42 10.66 -6.05 -2.78
C VAL A 42 11.28 -6.17 -1.38
N GLY A 43 10.46 -6.42 -0.35
CA GLY A 43 10.89 -6.59 1.04
C GLY A 43 11.33 -5.31 1.73
N ARG A 44 10.92 -4.14 1.23
CA ARG A 44 11.17 -2.84 1.87
C ARG A 44 10.03 -2.51 2.84
N ILE A 45 10.09 -3.12 4.02
CA ILE A 45 9.01 -3.10 5.02
C ILE A 45 8.72 -1.68 5.55
N ASP A 46 9.72 -0.98 6.11
CA ASP A 46 9.48 0.37 6.66
C ASP A 46 8.95 1.35 5.60
N PRO A 47 9.55 1.46 4.39
CA PRO A 47 9.01 2.35 3.36
C PRO A 47 7.61 1.96 2.89
N ALA A 48 7.28 0.66 2.85
CA ALA A 48 5.95 0.21 2.48
C ALA A 48 4.90 0.69 3.48
N LEU A 49 5.20 0.58 4.79
CA LEU A 49 4.33 1.07 5.84
C LEU A 49 4.16 2.59 5.79
N ASP A 50 5.24 3.34 5.54
CA ASP A 50 5.17 4.80 5.40
C ASP A 50 4.26 5.23 4.23
N ALA A 51 4.39 4.55 3.07
CA ALA A 51 3.53 4.81 1.91
C ALA A 51 2.07 4.41 2.19
N LEU A 52 1.83 3.31 2.91
CA LEU A 52 0.50 2.86 3.27
C LEU A 52 -0.19 3.80 4.27
N GLU A 53 0.54 4.29 5.28
CA GLU A 53 0.05 5.31 6.22
C GLU A 53 -0.33 6.61 5.48
N CYS A 54 0.46 6.99 4.47
CA CYS A 54 0.15 8.11 3.60
C CYS A 54 -1.14 7.85 2.79
N ALA A 55 -1.29 6.66 2.20
CA ALA A 55 -2.50 6.28 1.47
C ALA A 55 -3.76 6.40 2.34
N VAL A 56 -3.72 5.87 3.57
CA VAL A 56 -4.83 5.97 4.53
C VAL A 56 -5.12 7.42 4.90
N SER A 57 -4.09 8.22 5.15
CA SER A 57 -4.24 9.65 5.46
C SER A 57 -4.83 10.46 4.30
N LEU A 58 -4.69 9.98 3.05
CA LEU A 58 -5.27 10.57 1.84
C LEU A 58 -6.68 10.04 1.53
N GLY A 59 -7.23 9.14 2.34
CA GLY A 59 -8.59 8.60 2.20
C GLY A 59 -8.68 7.17 1.65
N TYR A 60 -7.59 6.40 1.65
CA TYR A 60 -7.71 4.95 1.46
C TYR A 60 -8.43 4.33 2.66
N ASP A 61 -9.60 3.73 2.42
CA ASP A 61 -10.50 3.21 3.45
C ASP A 61 -11.00 1.79 3.14
N ASP A 62 -10.11 0.95 2.60
CA ASP A 62 -10.42 -0.45 2.28
C ASP A 62 -9.54 -1.40 3.12
N PRO A 63 -9.81 -1.52 4.44
CA PRO A 63 -9.03 -2.37 5.33
C PRO A 63 -9.22 -3.87 5.02
N ASP A 64 -10.38 -4.27 4.50
CA ASP A 64 -10.63 -5.66 4.11
C ASP A 64 -9.74 -6.06 2.92
N HIS A 65 -9.67 -5.21 1.88
CA HIS A 65 -8.78 -5.43 0.73
C HIS A 65 -7.31 -5.52 1.17
N LEU A 66 -6.88 -4.63 2.06
CA LEU A 66 -5.51 -4.61 2.60
C LEU A 66 -5.13 -5.91 3.33
N LEU A 67 -6.09 -6.54 4.02
CA LEU A 67 -5.88 -7.79 4.74
C LEU A 67 -5.94 -9.04 3.83
N GLU A 68 -6.60 -8.94 2.67
CA GLU A 68 -6.65 -10.01 1.68
C GLU A 68 -5.50 -9.95 0.66
N ASP A 69 -4.85 -8.79 0.52
CA ASP A 69 -3.78 -8.57 -0.45
C ASP A 69 -2.51 -9.38 -0.11
N GLU A 70 -2.17 -10.32 -1.00
CA GLU A 70 -0.99 -11.17 -0.86
C GLU A 70 0.33 -10.38 -1.00
N ASP A 71 0.32 -9.24 -1.68
CA ASP A 71 1.49 -8.37 -1.83
C ASP A 71 1.84 -7.71 -0.48
N MET A 72 0.83 -7.49 0.35
CA MET A 72 0.93 -6.92 1.70
C MET A 72 1.26 -7.97 2.77
N ARG A 73 1.34 -9.25 2.39
CA ARG A 73 1.59 -10.36 3.34
C ARG A 73 2.87 -10.19 4.15
N ALA A 74 3.89 -9.54 3.58
CA ALA A 74 5.13 -9.21 4.27
C ALA A 74 4.90 -8.26 5.48
N LEU A 75 3.85 -7.45 5.45
CA LEU A 75 3.51 -6.46 6.47
C LEU A 75 2.56 -6.99 7.56
N TRP A 76 1.90 -8.15 7.38
CA TRP A 76 0.89 -8.67 8.32
C TRP A 76 1.43 -8.97 9.73
N ASN A 77 2.74 -9.21 9.84
CA ASN A 77 3.40 -9.42 11.12
C ASN A 77 3.81 -8.11 11.80
N GLU A 78 3.75 -6.98 11.08
CA GLU A 78 4.19 -5.70 11.59
C GLU A 78 3.14 -5.10 12.54
N PRO A 79 3.55 -4.66 13.74
CA PRO A 79 2.64 -4.05 14.70
C PRO A 79 2.06 -2.73 14.15
N ARG A 80 2.83 -2.01 13.32
CA ARG A 80 2.38 -0.77 12.64
C ARG A 80 1.17 -1.02 11.75
N LEU A 81 1.19 -2.07 10.92
CA LEU A 81 0.05 -2.41 10.06
C LEU A 81 -1.20 -2.71 10.88
N ARG A 82 -1.06 -3.50 11.95
CA ARG A 82 -2.20 -3.87 12.81
C ARG A 82 -2.85 -2.66 13.46
N GLU A 83 -2.05 -1.69 13.88
CA GLU A 83 -2.56 -0.45 14.45
C GLU A 83 -3.23 0.40 13.37
N LEU A 84 -2.65 0.49 12.17
CA LEU A 84 -3.23 1.21 11.04
C LEU A 84 -4.61 0.66 10.65
N VAL A 85 -4.73 -0.67 10.49
CA VAL A 85 -6.00 -1.35 10.19
C VAL A 85 -7.04 -1.09 11.27
N ARG A 86 -6.65 -1.10 12.55
CA ARG A 86 -7.56 -0.76 13.66
C ARG A 86 -8.04 0.68 13.58
N LEU A 87 -7.20 1.62 13.16
CA LEU A 87 -7.59 3.02 12.98
C LEU A 87 -8.62 3.15 11.85
N MET A 88 -8.37 2.51 10.71
CA MET A 88 -9.30 2.48 9.57
C MET A 88 -10.68 1.92 9.98
N GLN A 89 -10.71 0.76 10.65
CA GLN A 89 -11.97 0.14 11.09
C GLN A 89 -12.74 0.92 12.17
N ARG A 90 -12.08 1.87 12.84
CA ARG A 90 -12.70 2.72 13.87
C ARG A 90 -13.18 4.05 13.31
N LEU A 91 -12.63 4.50 12.20
CA LEU A 91 -13.09 5.67 11.48
C LEU A 91 -14.38 5.28 10.74
N PRO A 92 -15.51 5.97 10.96
CA PRO A 92 -16.63 5.81 10.05
C PRO A 92 -16.15 6.28 8.67
N ALA A 93 -16.31 5.46 7.63
CA ALA A 93 -16.09 5.84 6.25
C ALA A 93 -16.76 7.19 6.01
N GLU A 94 -15.96 8.25 5.88
CA GLU A 94 -16.49 9.60 5.74
C GLU A 94 -17.28 9.62 4.42
N PRO A 95 -18.53 10.10 4.39
CA PRO A 95 -19.20 10.27 3.11
C PRO A 95 -18.38 11.28 2.29
N PRO A 96 -18.20 11.05 0.96
CA PRO A 96 -17.45 11.96 0.13
C PRO A 96 -18.02 13.36 0.26
N THR A 97 -17.23 14.28 0.82
CA THR A 97 -17.60 15.69 0.88
C THR A 97 -17.48 16.24 -0.54
N GLY A 98 -18.60 16.31 -1.25
CA GLY A 98 -18.60 16.79 -2.63
C GLY A 98 -19.97 16.85 -3.31
N CYS A 99 -20.88 17.68 -2.79
CA CYS A 99 -21.62 18.74 -3.50
C CYS A 99 -22.57 19.46 -2.54
#